data_AF-A0A9D4T1H1-F1
#
_entry.id   AF-A0A9D4T1H1-F1
#
_cell.length_a   1.000
_cell.length_b   1.000
_cell.length_c   1.000
_cell.angle_alpha   90.00
_cell.angle_beta   90.00
_cell.angle_gamma   90.00
#
_symmetry.space_group_name_H-M   'P 1'
#
loop_
_entity.id
_entity.type
_entity.pdbx_description
1 polymer ?
#
loop_
_entity_poly.entity_id
_entity_poly.type
_entity_poly.pdbx_seq_one_letter_code
_entity_poly.pdbx_strand_id
1 'polypeptide(L)'
;MASTWELLKLAERMGLEGPEFRVWYEERMAREREERAAERKAKKEKLESELRAKREQLESERRALEWRLEAERRALERRLEVAMDEKAHLESQSYGQVVDGCSDSSFPRRNAMALLRDDLPHGYMKSSLKAFL
;
A
#
# COMPACT_ATOMS: atom_id res chain seq x y z
N MET A 1 30.19 36.78 10.21
CA MET A 1 31.12 36.71 11.36
C MET A 1 31.95 37.97 11.33
N ALA A 2 32.01 38.71 12.43
CA ALA A 2 32.93 39.84 12.52
C ALA A 2 34.37 39.30 12.56
N SER A 3 35.27 39.93 11.81
CA SER A 3 36.68 39.56 11.84
C SER A 3 37.31 39.95 13.19
N THR A 4 38.39 39.28 13.58
CA THR A 4 39.13 39.58 14.82
C THR A 4 39.55 41.05 14.90
N TRP A 5 39.85 41.65 13.74
CA TRP A 5 40.21 43.06 13.62
C TRP A 5 39.03 44.03 13.85
N GLU A 6 37.82 43.65 13.43
CA GLU A 6 36.60 44.42 13.73
C GLU A 6 36.24 44.36 15.21
N LEU A 7 36.46 43.20 15.85
CA LEU A 7 36.23 43.02 17.29
C LEU A 7 37.23 43.82 18.14
N LEU A 8 38.50 43.89 17.71
CA LEU A 8 39.51 44.76 18.33
C LEU A 8 39.13 46.23 18.23
N LYS A 9 38.74 46.70 17.04
CA LYS A 9 38.27 48.09 16.85
C LYS A 9 37.03 48.42 17.68
N LEU A 10 36.13 47.47 17.85
CA LEU A 10 34.94 47.65 18.67
C LEU A 10 35.30 47.74 20.15
N ALA A 11 36.24 46.91 20.62
CA ALA A 11 36.74 46.96 21.97
C ALA A 11 37.48 48.26 22.28
N GLU A 12 38.34 48.74 21.38
CA GLU A 12 39.02 50.04 21.48
C GLU A 12 38.00 51.19 21.59
N ARG A 13 36.93 51.17 20.78
CA ARG A 13 35.84 52.16 20.86
C ARG A 13 35.05 52.10 22.16
N MET A 14 34.99 50.93 22.79
CA MET A 14 34.35 50.72 24.08
C MET A 14 35.29 50.99 25.26
N GLY A 15 36.57 51.31 25.02
CA GLY A 15 37.58 51.53 26.05
C GLY A 15 37.99 50.26 26.80
N LEU A 16 37.76 49.07 26.24
CA LEU A 16 38.15 47.81 26.87
C LEU A 16 39.62 47.50 26.57
N GLU A 17 40.42 47.30 27.61
CA GLU A 17 41.85 46.97 27.48
C GLU A 17 42.22 45.72 28.30
N GLY A 18 43.30 45.05 27.89
CA GLY A 18 43.93 43.99 28.68
C GLY A 18 42.97 42.85 29.10
N PRO A 19 42.78 42.58 30.42
CA PRO A 19 41.91 41.51 30.91
C PRO A 19 40.42 41.70 30.56
N GLU A 20 39.91 42.93 30.56
CA GLU A 20 38.50 43.22 30.30
C GLU A 20 38.13 42.90 28.85
N PHE A 21 39.04 43.21 27.92
CA PHE A 21 38.91 42.80 26.52
C PHE A 21 38.84 41.28 26.37
N ARG A 22 39.67 40.52 27.10
CA ARG A 22 39.67 39.05 27.00
C ARG A 22 38.33 38.46 27.45
N VAL A 23 37.81 38.90 28.59
CA VAL A 23 36.52 38.43 29.12
C VAL A 23 35.40 38.77 28.13
N TRP A 24 35.36 40.01 27.65
CA TRP A 24 34.37 40.43 26.65
C TRP A 24 34.47 39.62 25.35
N TYR A 25 35.68 39.38 24.87
CA TYR A 25 35.92 38.60 23.65
C TYR A 25 35.49 37.14 23.83
N GLU A 26 35.83 36.51 24.95
CA GLU A 26 35.43 35.14 25.27
C GLU A 26 33.92 35.00 25.39
N GLU A 27 33.24 35.94 26.07
CA GLU A 27 31.79 35.98 26.16
C GLU A 27 31.14 36.17 24.78
N ARG A 28 31.68 37.06 23.94
CA ARG A 28 31.20 37.28 22.58
C ARG A 28 31.30 35.99 21.76
N MET A 29 32.44 35.31 21.81
CA MET A 29 32.64 34.05 21.10
C MET A 29 31.78 32.92 21.67
N ALA A 30 31.52 32.90 22.98
CA ALA A 30 30.61 31.95 23.61
C ALA A 30 29.17 32.15 23.11
N ARG A 31 28.68 33.40 23.09
CA ARG A 31 27.37 33.74 22.53
C ARG A 31 27.25 33.35 21.06
N GLU A 32 28.26 33.61 20.23
CA GLU A 32 28.22 33.19 18.83
C GLU A 32 28.18 31.66 18.66
N ARG A 33 28.86 30.89 19.53
CA ARG A 33 28.78 29.42 19.49
C ARG A 33 27.39 28.95 19.89
N GLU A 34 26.80 29.57 20.89
CA GLU A 34 25.44 29.28 21.34
C GLU A 34 24.40 29.60 20.26
N GLU A 35 24.50 30.77 19.62
CA GLU A 35 23.64 31.16 18.50
C GLU A 35 23.74 30.14 17.36
N ARG A 36 24.95 29.74 16.95
CA ARG A 36 25.13 28.71 15.91
C ARG A 36 24.59 27.34 16.34
N ALA A 37 24.71 26.99 17.62
CA ALA A 37 24.14 25.76 18.15
C ALA A 37 22.60 25.80 18.14
N ALA A 38 22.01 26.93 18.51
CA ALA A 38 20.58 27.19 18.46
C ALA A 38 20.05 27.16 17.01
N GLU A 39 20.75 27.79 16.06
CA GLU A 39 20.41 27.74 14.63
C GLU A 39 20.45 26.30 14.09
N ARG A 40 21.47 25.52 14.45
CA ARG A 40 21.56 24.10 14.05
C ARG A 40 20.41 23.29 14.64
N LYS A 41 20.06 23.53 15.91
CA LYS A 41 18.94 22.88 16.58
C LYS A 41 17.61 23.25 15.92
N ALA A 42 17.36 24.54 15.68
CA ALA A 42 16.16 25.02 15.00
C ALA A 42 16.04 24.47 13.57
N LYS A 43 17.15 24.42 12.82
CA LYS A 43 17.19 23.81 11.49
C LYS A 43 16.89 22.32 11.55
N LYS A 44 17.43 21.61 12.53
CA LYS A 44 17.16 20.18 12.75
C LYS A 44 15.68 19.95 13.08
N GLU A 45 15.11 20.72 14.00
CA GLU A 45 13.69 20.64 14.38
C GLU A 45 12.78 20.93 13.18
N LYS A 46 13.11 21.93 12.36
CA LYS A 46 12.39 22.22 11.12
C LYS A 46 12.44 21.06 10.13
N LEU A 47 13.62 20.47 9.91
CA LEU A 47 13.74 19.31 9.03
C LEU A 47 12.99 18.08 9.57
N GLU A 48 13.00 17.88 10.89
CA GLU A 48 12.26 16.80 11.53
C GLU A 48 10.74 16.99 11.40
N SER A 49 10.22 18.21 11.56
CA SER A 49 8.79 18.49 11.37
C SER A 49 8.37 18.34 9.91
N GLU A 50 9.19 18.79 8.95
CA GLU A 50 8.95 18.57 7.52
C GLU A 50 8.95 17.08 7.16
N LEU A 51 9.87 16.28 7.72
CA LEU A 51 9.91 14.83 7.51
C LEU A 51 8.67 14.14 8.10
N ARG A 52 8.19 14.56 9.28
CA ARG A 52 6.95 14.02 9.86
C ARG A 52 5.74 14.35 8.98
N ALA A 53 5.60 15.61 8.56
CA ALA A 53 4.50 16.02 7.68
C ALA A 53 4.48 15.22 6.37
N LYS A 54 5.65 15.00 5.73
CA LYS A 54 5.74 14.17 4.52
C LYS A 54 5.38 12.70 4.77
N ARG A 55 5.74 12.14 5.92
CA ARG A 55 5.38 10.75 6.26
C ARG A 55 3.87 10.62 6.45
N GLU A 56 3.24 11.55 7.15
CA GLU A 56 1.79 11.58 7.34
C GLU A 56 1.06 11.73 6.00
N GLN A 57 1.56 12.62 5.12
CA GLN A 57 1.04 12.75 3.76
C GLN A 57 1.12 11.43 2.98
N LEU A 58 2.30 10.81 2.91
CA LEU A 58 2.47 9.54 2.21
C LEU A 58 1.62 8.42 2.81
N GLU A 59 1.44 8.39 4.13
CA GLU A 59 0.59 7.40 4.78
C GLU A 59 -0.89 7.61 4.43
N SER A 60 -1.35 8.86 4.39
CA SER A 60 -2.72 9.18 3.95
C SER A 60 -2.97 8.81 2.48
N GLU A 61 -2.01 9.07 1.60
CA GLU A 61 -2.06 8.70 0.19
C GLU A 61 -2.07 7.17 0.04
N ARG A 62 -1.23 6.46 0.81
CA ARG A 62 -1.21 4.99 0.83
C ARG A 62 -2.55 4.42 1.25
N ARG A 63 -3.15 4.93 2.34
CA ARG A 63 -4.49 4.49 2.81
C ARG A 63 -5.57 4.77 1.77
N ALA A 64 -5.51 5.90 1.08
CA ALA A 64 -6.46 6.23 0.02
C ALA A 64 -6.35 5.27 -1.18
N LEU A 65 -5.12 4.89 -1.55
CA LEU A 65 -4.87 3.90 -2.60
C LEU A 65 -5.32 2.49 -2.17
N GLU A 66 -5.00 2.07 -0.95
CA GLU A 66 -5.47 0.79 -0.38
C GLU A 66 -7.00 0.69 -0.40
N TRP A 67 -7.69 1.77 0.00
CA TRP A 67 -9.14 1.84 -0.05
C TRP A 67 -9.71 1.71 -1.47
N ARG A 68 -9.11 2.39 -2.45
CA ARG A 68 -9.52 2.31 -3.86
C ARG A 68 -9.32 0.89 -4.42
N LEU A 69 -8.16 0.29 -4.15
CA LEU A 69 -7.85 -1.07 -4.60
C LEU A 69 -8.82 -2.10 -4.00
N GLU A 70 -9.13 -2.00 -2.71
CA GLU A 70 -10.09 -2.89 -2.07
C GLU A 70 -11.51 -2.71 -2.63
N ALA A 71 -11.91 -1.47 -2.95
CA ALA A 71 -13.19 -1.20 -3.59
C ALA A 71 -13.27 -1.79 -5.01
N GLU A 72 -12.21 -1.62 -5.82
CA GLU A 72 -12.10 -2.22 -7.15
C GLU A 72 -12.12 -3.75 -7.09
N ARG A 73 -11.36 -4.34 -6.14
CA ARG A 73 -11.36 -5.78 -5.92
C ARG A 73 -12.76 -6.31 -5.61
N ARG A 74 -13.49 -5.68 -4.68
CA ARG A 74 -14.87 -6.08 -4.36
C ARG A 74 -15.82 -5.92 -5.56
N ALA A 75 -15.62 -4.89 -6.38
CA ALA A 75 -16.42 -4.72 -7.59
C ALA A 75 -16.16 -5.84 -8.60
N LEU A 76 -14.91 -6.28 -8.75
CA LEU A 76 -14.54 -7.41 -9.60
C LEU A 76 -15.06 -8.74 -9.05
N GLU A 77 -14.95 -8.97 -7.74
CA GLU A 77 -15.48 -10.18 -7.08
C GLU A 77 -17.00 -10.32 -7.31
N ARG A 78 -17.76 -9.24 -7.13
CA ARG A 78 -19.21 -9.24 -7.41
C ARG A 78 -19.53 -9.50 -8.87
N ARG A 79 -18.76 -8.95 -9.81
CA ARG A 79 -18.96 -9.21 -11.25
C ARG A 79 -18.69 -10.66 -11.60
N LEU A 80 -17.68 -11.26 -10.98
CA LEU A 80 -17.35 -12.67 -11.17
C LEU A 80 -18.46 -13.57 -10.60
N GLU A 81 -18.97 -13.26 -9.41
CA GLU A 81 -20.09 -13.98 -8.80
C GLU A 81 -21.33 -13.96 -9.70
N VAL A 82 -21.74 -12.79 -10.19
CA VAL A 82 -22.86 -12.66 -11.14
C VAL A 82 -22.62 -13.47 -12.42
N ALA A 83 -21.41 -13.41 -12.99
CA ALA A 83 -21.10 -14.16 -14.21
C ALA A 83 -21.12 -15.69 -14.00
N MET A 84 -20.72 -16.15 -12.82
CA MET A 84 -20.78 -17.57 -12.45
C MET A 84 -22.22 -18.03 -12.23
N ASP A 85 -23.05 -17.22 -11.58
CA ASP A 85 -24.47 -17.50 -11.37
C ASP A 85 -25.24 -17.54 -12.70
N GLU A 86 -24.98 -16.58 -13.60
CA GLU A 86 -25.56 -16.58 -14.95
C GLU A 86 -25.17 -17.84 -15.73
N LYS A 87 -23.90 -18.25 -15.66
CA LYS A 87 -23.43 -19.48 -16.30
C LYS A 87 -24.14 -20.72 -15.73
N ALA A 88 -24.25 -20.82 -14.40
CA ALA A 88 -24.91 -21.94 -13.74
C ALA A 88 -26.41 -22.01 -14.11
N HIS A 89 -27.07 -20.87 -14.21
CA HIS A 89 -28.47 -20.80 -14.63
C HIS A 89 -28.65 -21.26 -16.09
N LEU A 90 -27.77 -20.83 -17.00
CA LEU A 90 -27.79 -21.28 -18.40
C LEU A 90 -27.54 -22.79 -18.54
N GLU A 91 -26.60 -23.34 -17.77
CA GLU A 91 -26.37 -24.78 -17.72
C GLU A 91 -27.61 -25.54 -17.22
N SER A 92 -28.25 -25.07 -16.14
CA SER A 92 -29.49 -25.67 -15.62
C SER A 92 -30.65 -25.64 -16.62
N GLN A 93 -30.78 -24.57 -17.41
CA GLN A 93 -31.80 -24.47 -18.45
C GLN A 93 -31.54 -25.45 -19.60
N SER A 94 -30.28 -25.62 -20.00
CA SER A 94 -29.89 -26.58 -21.03
C SER A 94 -30.24 -28.02 -20.64
N TYR A 95 -29.97 -28.43 -19.39
CA TYR A 95 -30.35 -29.75 -18.90
C TYR A 95 -31.87 -29.96 -18.85
N GLY A 96 -32.63 -28.93 -18.43
CA GLY A 96 -34.10 -29.00 -18.42
C GLY A 96 -34.70 -29.18 -19.82
N GLN A 97 -34.16 -28.48 -20.82
CA GLN A 97 -34.64 -28.56 -22.20
C GLN A 97 -34.33 -29.90 -22.88
N VAL A 98 -33.20 -30.54 -22.54
CA VAL A 98 -32.88 -31.90 -23.01
C VAL A 98 -33.85 -32.93 -22.41
N VAL A 99 -34.25 -32.74 -21.15
CA VAL A 99 -35.21 -33.65 -20.48
C VAL A 99 -36.64 -33.42 -21.00
N ASP A 100 -37.07 -32.17 -21.22
CA ASP A 100 -38.39 -31.87 -21.77
C ASP A 100 -38.53 -32.28 -23.25
N GLY A 101 -37.45 -32.22 -24.04
CA GLY A 101 -37.42 -32.75 -25.41
C GLY A 101 -37.51 -34.27 -25.53
N CYS A 102 -37.36 -35.01 -24.42
CA CYS A 102 -37.61 -36.46 -24.35
C CYS A 102 -39.04 -36.81 -23.88
N SER A 103 -39.90 -35.81 -23.68
CA SER A 103 -41.29 -36.00 -23.24
C SER A 103 -42.27 -36.20 -24.39
N ASP A 104 -41.84 -36.07 -25.65
CA ASP A 104 -42.71 -36.28 -26.79
C ASP A 104 -42.81 -37.78 -27.13
N SER A 105 -43.91 -38.35 -26.66
CA SER A 105 -44.28 -39.75 -26.75
C SER A 105 -44.46 -40.21 -28.19
N SER A 106 -43.43 -40.78 -28.82
CA SER A 106 -43.57 -41.51 -30.10
C SER A 106 -42.46 -42.54 -30.42
N PHE A 107 -41.70 -43.05 -29.44
CA PHE A 107 -40.71 -44.10 -29.71
C PHE A 107 -40.78 -45.26 -28.69
N PRO A 108 -40.79 -46.53 -29.15
CA PRO A 108 -41.00 -47.69 -28.28
C PRO A 108 -39.77 -47.93 -27.39
N ARG A 109 -40.03 -48.11 -26.09
CA ARG A 109 -39.03 -48.49 -25.07
C ARG A 109 -38.26 -49.74 -25.50
N ARG A 110 -37.03 -49.56 -26.00
CA ARG A 110 -36.00 -50.61 -26.02
C ARG A 110 -34.70 -50.04 -25.46
N ASN A 111 -34.35 -50.51 -24.26
CA ASN A 111 -33.02 -50.51 -23.64
C ASN A 111 -32.27 -49.16 -23.51
N ALA A 112 -32.70 -48.33 -22.56
CA ALA A 112 -31.96 -47.14 -22.13
C ALA A 112 -30.70 -47.42 -21.28
N MET A 113 -30.40 -48.69 -20.93
CA MET A 113 -29.21 -49.07 -20.17
C MET A 113 -27.97 -49.38 -21.04
N ALA A 114 -28.12 -49.48 -22.37
CA ALA A 114 -27.02 -49.84 -23.27
C ALA A 114 -26.24 -48.64 -23.83
N LEU A 115 -26.82 -47.43 -23.79
CA LEU A 115 -26.20 -46.21 -24.35
C LEU A 115 -25.48 -45.34 -23.30
N LEU A 116 -25.62 -45.65 -22.01
CA LEU A 116 -24.94 -44.93 -20.92
C LEU A 116 -23.50 -45.39 -20.65
N ARG A 117 -22.98 -46.35 -21.43
CA ARG A 117 -21.64 -46.92 -21.20
C ARG A 117 -20.52 -46.34 -22.09
N ASP A 118 -20.86 -45.66 -23.18
CA ASP A 118 -19.87 -45.25 -24.18
C ASP A 118 -19.63 -43.72 -24.27
N ASP A 119 -20.42 -42.88 -23.57
CA ASP A 119 -20.21 -41.43 -23.50
C ASP A 119 -19.67 -40.94 -22.14
N LEU A 120 -18.88 -41.77 -21.45
CA LEU A 120 -18.00 -41.26 -20.39
C LEU A 120 -16.78 -40.60 -21.06
N PRO A 121 -16.54 -39.29 -20.88
CA PRO A 121 -15.26 -38.71 -21.22
C PRO A 121 -14.18 -39.46 -20.43
N HIS A 122 -13.31 -40.17 -21.15
CA HIS A 122 -12.04 -40.69 -20.65
C HIS A 122 -11.21 -39.50 -20.14
N GLY A 123 -11.35 -39.14 -18.87
CA GLY A 123 -10.61 -37.97 -18.40
C GLY A 123 -10.61 -37.62 -16.93
N TYR A 124 -11.48 -38.15 -16.07
CA TYR A 124 -11.43 -37.79 -14.64
C TYR A 124 -11.99 -38.90 -13.76
N MET A 125 -11.15 -39.89 -13.41
CA MET A 125 -11.20 -40.65 -12.14
C MET A 125 -9.98 -41.58 -12.05
N LYS A 126 -8.76 -41.02 -12.04
CA LYS A 126 -7.56 -41.72 -11.53
C LYS A 126 -6.56 -40.72 -10.92
N SER A 127 -6.95 -40.11 -9.80
CA SER A 127 -6.00 -39.61 -8.80
C SER A 127 -6.69 -39.42 -7.46
N SER A 128 -7.33 -40.48 -6.97
CA SER A 128 -7.43 -40.67 -5.53
C SER A 128 -6.01 -40.88 -4.97
N LEU A 129 -5.73 -40.27 -3.82
CA LEU A 129 -4.78 -40.78 -2.83
C LEU A 129 -3.31 -40.95 -3.30
N LYS A 130 -2.55 -39.86 -3.29
CA LYS A 130 -1.12 -39.85 -2.85
C LYS A 130 -0.77 -38.47 -2.32
N ALA A 131 -1.25 -38.14 -1.12
CA ALA A 131 -0.75 -37.02 -0.32
C ALA A 131 -0.93 -37.22 1.20
N PHE A 132 -1.15 -38.44 1.67
CA PHE A 132 -1.04 -38.80 3.07
C PHE A 132 -0.65 -40.28 3.17
N LEU A 133 0.53 -40.51 3.78
CA LEU A 133 1.38 -41.70 3.86
C LEU A 133 2.40 -41.86 2.74
#